data_AF-A0A524I4K2-F1
#
_entry.id   AF-A0A524I4K2-F1
#
_cell.length_a   1.000
_cell.length_b   1.000
_cell.length_c   1.000
_cell.angle_alpha   90.00
_cell.angle_beta   90.00
_cell.angle_gamma   90.00
#
_symmetry.space_group_name_H-M   'P 1'
#
loop_
_entity.id
_entity.type
_entity.pdbx_description
1 polymer ?
#
loop_
_entity_poly.entity_id
_entity_poly.type
_entity_poly.pdbx_seq_one_letter_code
_entity_poly.pdbx_strand_id
1 'polypeptide(L)'
;SHRTYLYGLERRVRSHAFGDLSEEDLFEIWNSKAYADFREKVKAFDFSPCHVCGGCSMLESNEEDCYGNTFPACGGCLWAQGVIQCP
;
A
#
# COMPACT_ATOMS: atom_id res chain seq x y z
N SER A 1 -5.36 -3.63 -11.57
CA SER A 1 -3.95 -3.58 -11.12
C SER A 1 -3.20 -2.58 -11.97
N HIS A 2 -2.17 -1.95 -11.43
CA HIS A 2 -1.37 -0.94 -12.12
C HIS A 2 0.09 -1.35 -12.14
N ARG A 3 0.79 -1.02 -13.23
CA ARG A 3 2.22 -1.26 -13.36
C ARG A 3 2.99 0.01 -13.07
N THR A 4 4.03 -0.12 -12.25
CA THR A 4 4.93 0.95 -11.83
C THR A 4 6.37 0.46 -11.91
N TYR A 5 7.34 1.37 -11.75
CA TYR A 5 8.74 1.03 -11.70
C TYR A 5 9.43 1.73 -10.55
N LEU A 6 10.30 1.03 -9.83
CA LEU A 6 11.16 1.59 -8.80
C LEU A 6 12.56 1.01 -8.97
N TYR A 7 13.56 1.86 -9.13
CA TYR A 7 14.95 1.44 -9.41
C TYR A 7 15.10 0.52 -10.63
N GLY A 8 14.28 0.73 -11.66
CA GLY A 8 14.29 -0.11 -12.88
C GLY A 8 13.59 -1.47 -12.71
N LEU A 9 13.15 -1.83 -11.50
CA LEU A 9 12.36 -3.03 -11.26
C LEU A 9 10.88 -2.77 -11.58
N GLU A 10 10.27 -3.66 -12.36
CA GLU A 10 8.82 -3.66 -12.60
C GLU A 10 8.09 -4.04 -11.31
N ARG A 11 7.10 -3.24 -10.92
CA ARG A 11 6.21 -3.53 -9.78
C ARG A 11 4.76 -3.51 -10.21
N ARG A 12 4.02 -4.55 -9.85
CA ARG A 12 2.57 -4.68 -10.06
C ARG A 12 1.84 -4.37 -8.76
N VAL A 13 1.07 -3.29 -8.76
CA VAL A 13 0.27 -2.85 -7.62
C VAL A 13 -1.18 -3.29 -7.85
N ARG A 14 -1.66 -4.20 -7.01
CA ARG A 14 -3.07 -4.58 -6.93
C ARG A 14 -3.84 -3.58 -6.06
N SER A 15 -5.01 -3.16 -6.53
CA SER A 15 -5.90 -2.29 -5.79
C SER A 15 -6.45 -3.01 -4.56
N HIS A 16 -6.58 -2.29 -3.45
CA HIS A 16 -7.23 -2.77 -2.24
C HIS A 16 -8.47 -1.91 -1.98
N ALA A 17 -9.63 -2.55 -1.94
CA ALA A 17 -10.92 -1.92 -1.68
C ALA A 17 -11.54 -2.52 -0.40
N PHE A 18 -12.37 -1.73 0.28
CA PHE A 18 -12.96 -2.09 1.57
C PHE A 18 -14.49 -2.17 1.55
N GLY A 19 -15.13 -1.84 0.43
CA GLY A 19 -16.58 -1.87 0.27
C GLY A 19 -17.03 -1.24 -1.04
N ASP A 20 -18.33 -1.28 -1.28
CA ASP A 20 -19.00 -0.71 -2.46
C ASP A 20 -20.13 0.24 -2.01
N LEU A 21 -20.09 1.48 -2.45
CA LEU A 21 -21.07 2.51 -2.07
C LEU A 21 -22.48 2.27 -2.65
N SER A 22 -22.62 1.33 -3.60
CA SER A 22 -23.92 0.89 -4.08
C SER A 22 -24.59 -0.12 -3.14
N GLU A 23 -23.83 -0.72 -2.22
CA GLU A 23 -24.28 -1.76 -1.29
C GLU A 23 -24.25 -1.30 0.18
N GLU A 24 -23.26 -0.49 0.57
CA GLU A 24 -23.00 -0.07 1.95
C GLU A 24 -22.86 1.46 2.07
N ASP A 25 -23.23 2.03 3.21
CA ASP A 25 -23.02 3.47 3.46
C ASP A 25 -21.54 3.81 3.64
N LEU A 26 -21.13 5.01 3.20
CA LEU A 26 -19.75 5.47 3.33
C LEU A 26 -19.27 5.45 4.79
N PHE A 27 -20.13 5.84 5.73
CA PHE A 27 -19.79 5.84 7.15
C PHE A 27 -19.60 4.42 7.69
N GLU A 28 -20.35 3.44 7.19
CA GLU A 28 -20.18 2.03 7.55
C GLU A 28 -18.85 1.48 7.02
N ILE A 29 -18.54 1.70 5.73
CA ILE A 29 -17.24 1.31 5.15
C ILE A 29 -16.08 2.00 5.91
N TRP A 30 -16.22 3.29 6.21
CA TRP A 30 -15.23 4.07 6.95
C TRP A 30 -14.98 3.51 8.35
N ASN A 31 -16.02 3.12 9.07
CA ASN A 31 -15.90 2.59 10.43
C ASN A 31 -15.71 1.07 10.47
N SER A 32 -15.70 0.38 9.33
CA SER A 32 -15.39 -1.03 9.25
C SER A 32 -14.02 -1.32 9.88
N LYS A 33 -13.93 -2.44 10.60
CA LYS A 33 -12.67 -2.85 11.25
C LYS A 33 -11.54 -2.99 10.22
N ALA A 34 -11.83 -3.58 9.05
CA ALA A 34 -10.83 -3.79 8.01
C ALA A 34 -10.21 -2.47 7.53
N TYR A 35 -11.03 -1.45 7.24
CA TYR A 35 -10.50 -0.17 6.79
C TYR A 35 -9.85 0.63 7.92
N ALA A 36 -10.40 0.57 9.14
CA ALA A 36 -9.79 1.21 10.31
C ALA A 36 -8.39 0.66 10.60
N ASP A 37 -8.23 -0.67 10.64
CA ASP A 37 -6.93 -1.32 10.85
C ASP A 37 -5.92 -0.94 9.75
N PHE A 38 -6.37 -0.90 8.49
CA PHE A 38 -5.52 -0.47 7.38
C PHE A 38 -5.08 0.99 7.49
N ARG A 39 -5.99 1.90 7.85
CA ARG A 39 -5.65 3.32 8.04
C ARG A 39 -4.63 3.52 9.16
N GLU A 40 -4.80 2.83 10.29
CA GLU A 40 -3.83 2.90 11.38
C GLU A 40 -2.47 2.33 10.95
N LYS A 41 -2.44 1.23 10.19
CA LYS A 41 -1.19 0.70 9.61
C LYS A 41 -0.50 1.70 8.67
N VAL A 42 -1.25 2.36 7.79
CA VAL A 42 -0.72 3.38 6.87
C VAL A 42 -0.22 4.61 7.63
N LYS A 43 -0.93 5.03 8.69
CA LYS A 43 -0.55 6.18 9.52
C LYS A 43 0.72 5.92 10.34
N ALA A 44 0.84 4.73 10.93
CA ALA A 44 2.07 4.28 11.58
C ALA A 44 3.20 4.04 10.56
N PHE A 45 2.82 3.77 9.31
CA PHE A 45 3.69 3.44 8.19
C PHE A 45 4.67 2.29 8.49
N ASP A 46 4.17 1.25 9.14
CA ASP A 46 4.92 0.05 9.50
C ASP A 46 5.07 -0.91 8.29
N PHE A 47 5.68 -0.39 7.23
CA PHE A 47 6.00 -1.12 6.02
C PHE A 47 7.52 -1.14 5.80
N SER A 48 8.01 -2.12 5.05
CA SER A 48 9.42 -2.14 4.67
C SER A 48 9.83 -0.85 3.95
N PRO A 49 10.96 -0.21 4.28
CA PRO A 49 11.38 1.06 3.69
C PRO A 49 12.04 0.83 2.31
N CYS A 50 11.27 0.30 1.36
CA CYS A 50 11.81 -0.25 0.11
C CYS A 50 12.58 0.76 -0.74
N HIS A 51 12.18 2.03 -0.73
CA HIS A 51 12.92 3.10 -1.39
C HIS A 51 14.31 3.27 -0.74
N VAL A 52 14.37 3.45 0.57
CA VAL A 52 15.62 3.67 1.31
C VAL A 52 16.56 2.46 1.24
N CYS A 53 16.01 1.25 1.24
CA CYS A 53 16.76 0.00 1.18
C CYS A 53 17.41 -0.26 -0.20
N GLY A 54 16.91 0.36 -1.27
CA GLY A 54 17.39 0.13 -2.65
C GLY A 54 16.69 -1.02 -3.39
N GLY A 55 15.64 -1.60 -2.81
CA GLY A 55 14.81 -2.64 -3.42
C GLY A 55 15.39 -4.06 -3.33
N CYS A 56 14.51 -5.05 -3.47
CA CYS A 56 14.82 -6.48 -3.55
C CYS A 56 13.74 -7.18 -4.40
N SER A 57 13.81 -8.51 -4.57
CA SER A 57 12.81 -9.28 -5.34
C SER A 57 11.39 -9.17 -4.79
N MET A 58 11.22 -8.93 -3.49
CA MET A 58 9.91 -8.71 -2.85
C MET A 58 9.24 -7.40 -3.30
N LEU A 59 9.96 -6.55 -4.04
CA LEU A 59 9.45 -5.29 -4.56
C LEU A 59 8.54 -5.44 -5.79
N GLU A 60 8.48 -6.62 -6.41
CA GLU A 60 7.74 -6.84 -7.65
C GLU A 60 6.21 -6.73 -7.48
N SER A 61 5.69 -6.86 -6.26
CA SER A 61 4.25 -6.72 -5.98
C SER A 61 3.95 -6.10 -4.62
N ASN A 62 2.68 -5.75 -4.38
CA ASN A 62 2.20 -5.32 -3.05
C ASN A 62 1.52 -6.45 -2.26
N GLU A 63 1.83 -7.71 -2.57
CA GLU A 63 1.26 -8.86 -1.86
C GLU A 63 2.00 -9.16 -0.54
N GLU A 64 3.29 -8.86 -0.45
CA GLU A 64 4.09 -9.04 0.76
C GLU A 64 5.33 -8.12 0.79
N ASP A 65 6.00 -8.03 1.94
CA ASP A 65 7.30 -7.38 2.08
C ASP A 65 8.28 -8.16 2.97
N CYS A 66 9.53 -7.69 3.06
CA CYS A 66 10.58 -8.38 3.82
C CYS A 66 10.46 -8.25 5.35
N TYR A 67 9.51 -7.46 5.85
CA TYR A 67 9.15 -7.39 7.28
C TYR A 67 8.02 -8.38 7.63
N GLY A 68 7.52 -9.14 6.64
CA GLY A 68 6.44 -10.10 6.82
C GLY A 68 5.05 -9.45 6.76
N ASN A 69 4.94 -8.19 6.30
CA ASN A 69 3.64 -7.63 5.99
C ASN A 69 3.02 -8.39 4.82
N THR A 70 1.73 -8.69 4.95
CA THR A 70 0.92 -9.26 3.86
C THR A 70 0.11 -8.16 3.17
N PHE A 71 -0.58 -8.55 2.10
CA PHE A 71 -1.37 -7.65 1.28
C PHE A 71 -2.36 -6.81 2.12
N PRO A 72 -2.38 -5.49 1.93
CA PRO A 72 -1.50 -4.72 1.05
C PRO A 72 -0.15 -4.35 1.69
N ALA A 73 0.95 -4.59 0.97
CA ALA A 73 2.29 -4.12 1.33
C ALA A 73 2.65 -2.81 0.58
N CYS A 74 2.74 -1.69 1.31
CA CYS A 74 2.87 -0.35 0.73
C CYS A 74 4.29 0.26 0.79
N GLY A 75 5.30 -0.53 1.15
CA GLY A 75 6.69 -0.07 1.31
C GLY A 75 7.36 0.53 0.07
N GLY A 76 6.85 0.24 -1.14
CA GLY A 76 7.30 0.84 -2.39
C GLY A 76 6.53 2.09 -2.84
N CYS A 77 5.56 2.57 -2.04
CA CYS A 77 4.72 3.71 -2.41
C CYS A 77 5.46 5.04 -2.20
N LEU A 78 5.96 5.65 -3.27
CA LEU A 78 6.68 6.92 -3.24
C LEU A 78 5.84 8.09 -2.70
N TRP A 79 4.53 8.05 -2.91
CA TRP A 79 3.61 9.04 -2.35
C TRP A 79 3.53 8.93 -0.82
N ALA A 80 3.33 7.71 -0.31
CA ALA A 80 3.18 7.50 1.13
C ALA A 80 4.50 7.77 1.89
N GLN A 81 5.65 7.65 1.22
CA GLN A 81 6.95 8.04 1.75
C GLN A 81 7.31 9.52 1.55
N GLY A 82 6.41 10.32 0.95
CA GLY A 82 6.62 11.76 0.76
C GLY A 82 7.64 12.13 -0.30
N VAL A 83 8.10 11.19 -1.13
CA VAL A 83 9.02 11.45 -2.25
C VAL A 83 8.31 12.15 -3.39
N ILE A 84 7.07 11.72 -3.68
CA ILE A 84 6.18 12.39 -4.63
C ILE A 84 5.07 13.04 -3.82
N GLN A 85 4.81 14.32 -4.08
CA GLN A 85 3.75 15.09 -3.46
C GLN A 85 2.98 15.86 -4.54
N CYS A 86 1.70 16.17 -4.30
CA CYS A 86 0.97 17.08 -5.16
C CYS A 86 1.56 18.48 -5.00
N PRO A 87 1.69 19.26 -6.09
CA PRO A 87 2.08 20.67 -6.03
C PRO A 87 1.07 21.53 -5.27
#